data_AF-A0A359LRX0-F1
#
_entry.id   AF-A0A359LRX0-F1
#
_cell.length_a   1.000
_cell.length_b   1.000
_cell.length_c   1.000
_cell.angle_alpha   90.00
_cell.angle_beta   90.00
_cell.angle_gamma   90.00
#
_symmetry.space_group_name_H-M   'P 1'
#
loop_
_entity.id
_entity.type
_entity.pdbx_description
1 polymer ?
#
loop_
_entity_poly.entity_id
_entity_poly.type
_entity_poly.pdbx_seq_one_letter_code
_entity_poly.pdbx_strand_id
1 'polypeptide(L)'
;AGWVVGFQVTTMGRAFLYRNGQLLDLNSFLPANSGWVLSEAFAVSEAGHIVGYGQFNGLGKRAFLLTPDQLLTVVPEPSTYAALTGLGLAAFAWARRRRVSR
;
A
#
# COMPACT_ATOMS: atom_id res chain seq x y z
N ALA A 1 -7.54 -1.01 23.33
CA ALA A 1 -6.81 -0.07 22.43
C ALA A 1 -7.79 0.39 21.36
N GLY A 2 -7.93 1.71 21.14
CA GLY A 2 -8.90 2.29 20.20
C GLY A 2 -8.27 2.77 18.89
N TRP A 3 -9.10 3.12 17.92
CA TRP A 3 -8.68 3.65 16.62
C TRP A 3 -9.13 5.09 16.45
N VAL A 4 -8.32 5.91 15.79
CA VAL A 4 -8.62 7.31 15.51
C VAL A 4 -8.34 7.60 14.04
N VAL A 5 -9.25 8.30 13.37
CA VAL A 5 -9.08 8.80 11.99
C VAL A 5 -9.23 10.31 11.96
N GLY A 6 -8.62 10.94 10.96
CA GLY A 6 -8.70 12.38 10.76
C GLY A 6 -8.05 12.83 9.45
N PHE A 7 -7.86 14.13 9.33
CA PHE A 7 -7.16 14.77 8.21
C PHE A 7 -6.06 15.66 8.75
N GLN A 8 -4.91 15.70 8.08
CA GLN A 8 -3.89 16.71 8.38
C GLN A 8 -4.14 17.97 7.56
N VAL A 9 -4.01 19.15 8.18
CA VAL A 9 -4.01 20.43 7.47
C VAL A 9 -2.61 20.64 6.91
N THR A 10 -2.33 20.01 5.78
CA THR A 10 -1.22 20.35 4.87
C THR A 10 -1.79 20.98 3.61
N THR A 11 -0.93 21.57 2.77
CA THR A 11 -1.30 22.23 1.50
C THR A 11 -2.19 21.37 0.58
N MET A 12 -2.14 20.05 0.77
CA MET A 12 -3.16 19.08 0.33
C MET A 12 -3.47 18.21 1.55
N GLY A 13 -4.65 18.34 2.16
CA GLY A 13 -5.00 17.51 3.30
C GLY A 13 -4.95 16.02 2.93
N ARG A 14 -4.31 15.20 3.76
CA ARG A 14 -4.19 13.74 3.55
C ARG A 14 -4.97 13.00 4.63
N ALA A 15 -5.73 12.00 4.23
CA ALA A 15 -6.45 11.12 5.14
C ALA A 15 -5.45 10.22 5.89
N PHE A 16 -5.56 10.14 7.21
CA PHE A 16 -4.68 9.32 8.03
C PHE A 16 -5.46 8.39 8.97
N LEU A 17 -4.80 7.32 9.39
CA LEU A 17 -5.21 6.41 10.45
C LEU A 17 -4.17 6.44 11.56
N TYR A 18 -4.60 6.62 12.80
CA TYR A 18 -3.73 6.47 13.97
C TYR A 18 -4.07 5.18 14.71
N ARG A 19 -3.10 4.28 14.84
CA ARG A 19 -3.26 2.97 15.49
C ARG A 19 -1.96 2.54 16.16
N ASN A 20 -2.04 2.03 17.39
CA ASN A 20 -0.89 1.50 18.15
C ASN A 20 0.32 2.46 18.24
N GLY A 21 0.06 3.77 18.39
CA GLY A 21 1.13 4.77 18.46
C GLY A 21 1.69 5.23 17.10
N GLN A 22 1.16 4.69 15.99
CA GLN A 22 1.64 5.00 14.65
C GLN A 22 0.61 5.79 13.86
N LEU A 23 1.07 6.83 13.17
CA LEU A 23 0.30 7.61 12.20
C LEU A 23 0.57 7.03 10.79
N LEU A 24 -0.48 6.50 10.16
CA LEU A 24 -0.42 5.83 8.87
C LEU A 24 -1.16 6.67 7.83
N ASP A 25 -0.52 6.93 6.69
CA ASP A 25 -1.16 7.59 5.55
C ASP A 25 -2.06 6.61 4.81
N LEU A 26 -3.36 6.92 4.71
CA LEU A 26 -4.30 6.00 4.07
C LEU A 26 -4.05 5.80 2.57
N ASN A 27 -3.40 6.76 1.93
CA ASN A 27 -3.04 6.65 0.52
C ASN A 27 -1.95 5.60 0.28
N SER A 28 -1.14 5.26 1.30
CA SER A 28 -0.10 4.23 1.18
C SER A 28 -0.66 2.81 1.03
N PHE A 29 -1.94 2.63 1.32
CA PHE A 29 -2.65 1.36 1.19
C PHE A 29 -3.39 1.23 -0.14
N LEU A 30 -3.41 2.27 -0.97
CA LEU A 30 -4.08 2.20 -2.25
C LEU A 30 -3.18 1.55 -3.30
N PRO A 31 -3.74 0.78 -4.26
CA PRO A 31 -3.02 0.42 -5.46
C PRO A 31 -2.48 1.66 -6.18
N ALA A 32 -1.27 1.58 -6.73
CA ALA A 32 -0.60 2.71 -7.40
C ALA A 32 -1.45 3.36 -8.51
N ASN A 33 -2.30 2.57 -9.18
CA ASN A 33 -3.19 3.01 -10.26
C ASN A 33 -4.67 3.04 -9.83
N SER A 34 -4.96 3.21 -8.54
CA SER A 34 -6.34 3.24 -8.03
C SER A 34 -7.15 4.43 -8.54
N GLY A 35 -6.48 5.51 -8.98
CA GLY A 35 -7.12 6.77 -9.32
C GLY A 35 -7.55 7.58 -8.10
N TRP A 36 -7.42 7.04 -6.89
CA TRP A 36 -7.86 7.70 -5.66
C TRP A 36 -6.74 8.50 -5.01
N VAL A 37 -7.11 9.69 -4.53
CA VAL A 37 -6.32 10.48 -3.59
C VAL A 37 -7.22 10.83 -2.41
N LEU A 38 -7.02 10.18 -1.28
CA LEU A 38 -7.85 10.34 -0.08
C LEU A 38 -7.40 11.56 0.71
N SER A 39 -8.32 12.48 0.95
CA SER A 39 -8.03 13.77 1.60
C SER A 39 -8.54 13.85 3.04
N GLU A 40 -9.69 13.21 3.32
CA GLU A 40 -10.36 13.26 4.61
C GLU A 40 -10.85 11.87 5.01
N ALA A 41 -10.57 11.44 6.25
CA ALA A 41 -11.21 10.29 6.87
C ALA A 41 -12.03 10.76 8.08
N PHE A 42 -13.30 10.33 8.14
CA PHE A 42 -14.26 10.83 9.15
C PHE A 42 -14.58 9.82 10.23
N ALA A 43 -14.68 8.55 9.87
CA ALA A 43 -15.07 7.52 10.80
C ALA A 43 -14.38 6.21 10.46
N VAL A 44 -14.21 5.39 11.49
CA VAL A 44 -13.74 4.03 11.38
C VAL A 44 -14.61 3.11 12.23
N SER A 45 -15.03 1.98 11.66
CA SER A 45 -15.78 0.94 12.39
C SER A 45 -14.84 -0.01 13.14
N GLU A 46 -15.35 -0.78 14.10
CA GLU A 46 -14.57 -1.84 14.78
C GLU A 46 -13.98 -2.88 13.82
N ALA A 47 -14.62 -3.08 12.67
CA ALA A 47 -14.20 -4.07 11.67
C ALA A 47 -13.08 -3.59 10.73
N GLY A 48 -12.61 -2.33 10.81
CA GLY A 48 -11.57 -1.84 9.88
C GLY A 48 -12.06 -0.90 8.79
N HIS A 49 -13.37 -0.77 8.60
CA HIS A 49 -13.91 0.09 7.54
C HIS A 49 -13.68 1.56 7.85
N ILE A 50 -13.11 2.29 6.90
CA ILE A 50 -12.88 3.73 6.99
C ILE A 50 -13.70 4.43 5.92
N VAL A 51 -14.44 5.47 6.30
CA VAL A 51 -15.20 6.31 5.38
C VAL A 51 -14.68 7.74 5.38
N GLY A 52 -14.81 8.40 4.23
CA GLY A 52 -14.22 9.72 4.04
C GLY A 52 -14.49 10.32 2.68
N TYR A 53 -13.75 11.38 2.38
CA TYR A 53 -13.72 11.98 1.05
C TYR A 53 -12.32 11.96 0.44
N GLY A 54 -12.29 11.83 -0.88
CA GLY A 54 -11.10 11.95 -1.70
C GLY A 54 -11.42 12.41 -3.11
N GLN A 55 -10.40 12.52 -3.94
CA GLN A 55 -10.53 12.77 -5.35
C GLN A 55 -10.36 11.46 -6.12
N PHE A 56 -11.14 11.27 -7.19
CA PHE A 56 -11.02 10.11 -8.07
C PHE A 56 -10.66 10.59 -9.49
N ASN A 57 -9.54 10.13 -10.03
CA ASN A 57 -8.98 10.50 -11.32
C ASN A 57 -8.85 12.02 -11.54
N GLY A 58 -8.49 12.78 -10.50
CA GLY A 58 -8.40 14.24 -10.57
C GLY A 58 -9.76 14.95 -10.57
N LEU A 59 -10.88 14.24 -10.43
CA LEU A 59 -12.23 14.78 -10.59
C LEU A 59 -12.98 14.88 -9.27
N GLY A 60 -13.17 16.13 -8.82
CA GLY A 60 -14.09 16.49 -7.74
C GLY A 60 -13.86 15.76 -6.41
N LYS A 61 -14.69 16.08 -5.43
CA LYS A 61 -14.71 15.41 -4.13
C LYS A 61 -15.71 14.25 -4.18
N ARG A 62 -15.28 13.04 -3.83
CA ARG A 62 -16.10 11.81 -3.83
C ARG A 62 -15.98 11.08 -2.52
N ALA A 63 -17.10 10.51 -2.06
CA ALA A 63 -17.10 9.65 -0.88
C ALA A 63 -16.40 8.33 -1.20
N PHE A 64 -15.67 7.80 -0.22
CA PHE A 64 -15.05 6.47 -0.32
C PHE A 64 -15.39 5.61 0.91
N LEU A 65 -15.32 4.29 0.71
CA LEU A 65 -15.27 3.27 1.74
C LEU A 65 -14.00 2.45 1.51
N LEU A 66 -13.08 2.50 2.47
CA LEU A 66 -11.87 1.68 2.48
C LEU A 66 -12.15 0.45 3.33
N THR A 67 -11.95 -0.74 2.74
CA THR A 67 -12.10 -2.04 3.42
C THR A 67 -10.73 -2.60 3.80
N PRO A 68 -10.63 -3.40 4.87
CA PRO A 68 -9.38 -4.05 5.31
C PRO A 68 -8.64 -4.82 4.21
N ASP A 69 -9.37 -5.40 3.26
CA ASP A 69 -8.80 -6.18 2.15
C ASP A 69 -7.89 -5.31 1.25
N GLN A 70 -8.20 -4.01 1.16
CA GLN A 70 -7.40 -3.03 0.44
C GLN A 70 -6.14 -2.63 1.23
N LEU A 71 -6.06 -2.89 2.54
CA LEU A 71 -4.94 -2.49 3.40
C LEU A 71 -3.75 -3.47 3.41
N LEU A 72 -3.86 -4.65 2.78
CA LEU A 72 -2.90 -5.75 2.98
C LEU A 72 -2.25 -6.35 1.73
N THR A 73 -2.34 -5.74 0.54
CA THR A 73 -1.71 -6.33 -0.65
C THR A 73 -0.44 -5.59 -1.08
N VAL A 74 0.61 -5.64 -0.25
CA VAL A 74 1.98 -5.68 -0.78
C VAL A 74 2.29 -7.15 -1.09
N VAL A 75 1.46 -7.78 -1.92
CA VAL A 75 1.80 -9.10 -2.48
C VAL A 75 2.72 -8.80 -3.66
N PRO A 76 4.02 -9.15 -3.60
CA PRO A 76 4.86 -9.01 -4.76
C PRO A 76 4.24 -9.86 -5.87
N GLU A 77 4.00 -9.24 -7.03
CA GLU A 77 3.36 -9.91 -8.15
C GLU A 77 4.10 -11.21 -8.48
N PRO A 78 3.43 -12.26 -9.02
CA PRO A 78 4.04 -13.54 -9.36
C PRO A 78 5.37 -13.44 -10.14
N SER A 79 5.55 -12.37 -10.91
CA SER A 79 6.79 -12.04 -11.64
C SER A 79 8.01 -11.82 -10.74
N THR A 80 7.84 -11.34 -9.52
CA THR A 80 8.92 -11.11 -8.55
C THR A 80 9.52 -12.44 -8.07
N TYR A 81 8.69 -13.45 -7.86
CA TYR A 81 9.15 -14.81 -7.53
C TYR A 81 9.86 -15.48 -8.72
N ALA A 82 9.37 -15.24 -9.94
CA ALA A 82 10.02 -15.71 -11.16
C ALA A 82 11.41 -15.07 -11.35
N ALA A 83 11.55 -13.77 -11.08
CA ALA A 83 12.83 -13.07 -11.17
C ALA A 83 13.86 -13.58 -10.13
N LEU A 84 13.43 -13.84 -8.90
CA LEU A 84 14.31 -14.34 -7.83
C LEU A 84 14.78 -15.78 -8.07
N THR A 85 13.92 -16.65 -8.60
CA THR A 85 14.32 -18.02 -8.98
C THR A 85 15.27 -18.03 -10.18
N GLY A 86 15.06 -17.16 -11.17
CA GLY A 86 15.94 -17.05 -12.35
C GLY A 86 17.37 -16.62 -12.01
N LEU A 87 17.53 -15.63 -11.12
CA LEU A 87 18.85 -15.13 -10.70
C LEU A 87 19.64 -16.19 -9.91
N GLY A 88 18.99 -16.97 -9.06
CA GLY A 88 19.62 -18.06 -8.31
C GLY A 88 20.19 -19.16 -9.20
N LEU A 89 19.45 -19.57 -10.24
CA LEU A 89 19.91 -20.58 -11.20
C LEU A 89 21.10 -20.09 -12.05
N ALA A 90 21.09 -18.82 -12.46
CA ALA A 90 22.20 -18.21 -13.21
C ALA A 90 23.49 -18.14 -12.37
N ALA A 91 23.38 -17.71 -11.11
CA ALA A 91 24.51 -17.66 -10.17
C ALA A 91 25.09 -19.06 -9.91
N PHE A 92 24.23 -20.08 -9.74
CA PHE A 92 24.65 -21.47 -9.56
C PHE A 92 25.37 -22.04 -10.79
N ALA A 93 24.84 -21.79 -12.00
CA ALA A 93 25.47 -22.21 -13.25
C ALA A 93 26.84 -21.54 -13.47
N TRP A 94 26.96 -20.26 -13.14
CA TRP A 94 28.22 -19.51 -13.20
C TRP A 94 29.24 -20.01 -12.18
N ALA A 95 28.82 -20.29 -10.95
CA ALA A 95 29.70 -20.83 -9.91
C ALA A 95 30.26 -22.20 -10.28
N ARG A 96 29.50 -23.05 -11.01
CA ARG A 96 29.99 -24.33 -11.52
C ARG A 96 31.04 -24.19 -12.61
N ARG A 97 30.90 -23.22 -13.52
CA ARG A 97 31.86 -23.01 -14.62
C ARG A 97 33.24 -22.55 -14.14
N ARG A 98 33.32 -21.84 -13.01
CA ARG A 98 34.57 -21.34 -12.43
C ARG A 98 35.42 -22.40 -11.72
N ARG A 99 34.90 -23.60 -11.47
CA ARG A 99 35.64 -24.68 -10.78
C ARG A 99 36.36 -25.64 -11.72
N VAL A 100 36.13 -25.57 -13.03
CA VAL A 100 36.65 -26.56 -14.00
C VAL A 100 37.92 -26.09 -14.71
N SER A 101 38.39 -24.86 -14.49
CA SER A 101 39.58 -24.29 -15.16
C SER A 101 40.84 -24.28 -14.29
N ARG A 102 41.26 -25.42 -13.74
CA ARG A 102 42.60 -25.62 -13.16
C ARG A 102 43.29 -26.81 -13.81
#